data_AF-A0A388Q3Q7-F1
#
_entry.id   AF-A0A388Q3Q7-F1
#
_cell.length_a   1.000
_cell.length_b   1.000
_cell.length_c   1.000
_cell.angle_alpha   90.00
_cell.angle_beta   90.00
_cell.angle_gamma   90.00
#
_symmetry.space_group_name_H-M   'P 1'
#
loop_
_entity.id
_entity.type
_entity.pdbx_description
1 polymer ?
#
loop_
_entity_poly.entity_id
_entity_poly.type
_entity_poly.pdbx_seq_one_letter_code
_entity_poly.pdbx_strand_id
1 'polypeptide(L)'
;MRKIVGLLFILFAVFLAVSLSSYLITWQPDQDKVFNAGNGIDFLLHNHLPILNQGGRLGAYLSHQLIFNGFGIASFIFIILFGVWGLNLLLPRRILPAA
;
A
#
# COMPACT_ATOMS: atom_id res chain seq x y z
N MET A 1 -4.35 -2.21 23.67
CA MET A 1 -3.42 -1.69 22.65
C MET A 1 -3.00 -2.74 21.61
N ARG A 2 -2.40 -3.89 21.99
CA ARG A 2 -1.89 -4.89 21.02
C ARG A 2 -2.87 -5.32 19.92
N LYS A 3 -4.14 -5.60 20.28
CA LYS A 3 -5.18 -6.00 19.32
C LYS A 3 -5.54 -4.90 18.32
N ILE A 4 -5.53 -3.63 18.73
CA ILE A 4 -5.84 -2.49 17.85
C ILE A 4 -4.74 -2.34 16.81
N VAL A 5 -3.48 -2.36 17.24
CA VAL A 5 -2.32 -2.30 16.33
C VAL A 5 -2.31 -3.49 15.37
N GLY A 6 -2.62 -4.69 15.87
CA GLY A 6 -2.76 -5.88 15.04
C GLY A 6 -3.82 -5.72 13.96
N LEU A 7 -5.00 -5.21 14.32
CA LEU A 7 -6.08 -4.94 13.36
C LEU A 7 -5.66 -3.90 12.32
N LEU A 8 -5.00 -2.82 12.73
CA LEU A 8 -4.49 -1.79 11.82
C LEU A 8 -3.49 -2.37 10.81
N PHE A 9 -2.60 -3.27 11.23
CA PHE A 9 -1.68 -3.96 10.32
C PHE A 9 -2.38 -4.88 9.34
N ILE A 10 -3.43 -5.60 9.76
CA ILE A 10 -4.25 -6.40 8.84
C ILE A 10 -4.97 -5.51 7.82
N LEU A 11 -5.62 -4.44 8.28
CA LEU A 11 -6.28 -3.49 7.39
C LEU A 11 -5.29 -2.87 6.40
N PHE A 12 -4.10 -2.51 6.86
CA PHE A 12 -3.05 -1.98 6.00
C PHE A 12 -2.53 -3.01 5.00
N ALA A 13 -2.37 -4.28 5.40
CA ALA A 13 -1.99 -5.36 4.49
C ALA A 13 -3.04 -5.57 3.38
N VAL A 14 -4.33 -5.57 3.73
CA VAL A 14 -5.43 -5.66 2.75
C VAL A 14 -5.42 -4.44 1.83
N PHE A 15 -5.24 -3.25 2.38
CA PHE A 15 -5.13 -2.02 1.61
C PHE A 15 -3.97 -2.06 0.60
N LEU A 16 -2.80 -2.54 1.03
CA LEU A 16 -1.64 -2.73 0.14
C LEU A 16 -1.95 -3.78 -0.94
N ALA A 17 -2.62 -4.88 -0.61
CA ALA A 17 -2.98 -5.90 -1.58
C ALA A 17 -3.85 -5.35 -2.71
N VAL A 18 -4.88 -4.55 -2.37
CA VAL A 18 -5.75 -3.90 -3.35
C VAL A 18 -4.96 -2.86 -4.16
N SER A 19 -4.19 -2.01 -3.49
CA SER A 19 -3.45 -0.90 -4.13
C SER A 19 -2.38 -1.40 -5.11
N LEU A 20 -1.54 -2.34 -4.68
CA LEU A 20 -0.44 -2.88 -5.48
C LEU A 20 -0.96 -3.70 -6.66
N SER A 21 -1.99 -4.53 -6.44
CA SER A 21 -2.61 -5.30 -7.53
C SER A 21 -3.26 -4.38 -8.56
N SER A 22 -3.97 -3.34 -8.10
CA SER A 22 -4.55 -2.34 -9.00
C SER A 22 -3.47 -1.62 -9.80
N TYR A 23 -2.32 -1.31 -9.20
CA TYR A 23 -1.24 -0.57 -9.85
C TYR A 23 -0.60 -1.32 -11.02
N LEU A 24 -0.56 -2.66 -10.99
CA LEU A 24 -0.04 -3.46 -12.12
C LEU A 24 -0.76 -3.14 -13.45
N ILE A 25 -2.00 -2.66 -13.37
CA ILE A 25 -2.83 -2.28 -14.52
C ILE A 25 -2.92 -0.75 -14.65
N THR A 26 -3.04 -0.01 -13.54
CA THR A 26 -3.30 1.43 -13.56
C THR A 26 -2.04 2.29 -13.58
N TRP A 27 -0.83 1.70 -13.62
CA TRP A 27 0.41 2.48 -13.54
C TRP A 27 0.56 3.48 -14.69
N GLN A 28 0.31 3.11 -15.95
CA GLN A 28 0.49 4.02 -17.10
C GLN A 28 -0.54 5.16 -17.07
N PRO A 29 -1.85 4.90 -16.90
CA PRO A 29 -2.85 5.97 -16.86
C PRO A 29 -2.70 6.92 -15.66
N ASP A 30 -2.13 6.45 -14.54
CA ASP A 30 -1.91 7.27 -13.36
C ASP A 30 -0.49 7.90 -13.30
N GLN A 31 0.42 7.49 -14.18
CA GLN A 31 1.83 7.91 -14.18
C GLN A 31 1.97 9.44 -14.33
N ASP A 32 1.43 10.00 -15.40
CA ASP A 32 1.56 11.44 -15.69
C ASP A 32 0.96 12.30 -14.57
N LYS A 33 -0.06 11.80 -13.88
CA LYS A 33 -0.72 12.51 -12.77
C LYS A 33 0.17 12.58 -11.53
N VAL A 34 0.96 11.53 -11.28
CA VAL A 34 1.94 11.48 -10.20
C VAL A 34 3.15 12.35 -10.52
N PHE A 35 3.66 12.30 -11.76
CA PHE A 35 4.82 13.10 -12.18
C PHE A 35 4.53 14.59 -12.27
N ASN A 36 3.32 14.97 -12.70
CA ASN A 36 2.92 16.37 -12.81
C ASN A 36 2.54 17.01 -11.46
N ALA A 37 2.40 16.21 -10.40
CA ALA A 37 2.25 16.75 -9.06
C ALA A 37 3.63 17.18 -8.54
N GLY A 38 3.81 18.48 -8.28
CA GLY A 38 5.12 19.03 -7.93
C GLY A 38 5.77 18.38 -6.70
N ASN A 39 4.97 17.81 -5.79
CA ASN A 39 5.45 16.94 -4.71
C ASN A 39 4.37 15.93 -4.28
N GLY A 40 4.78 14.93 -3.47
CA GLY A 40 3.87 13.87 -3.01
C GLY A 40 2.72 14.35 -2.12
N ILE A 41 2.90 15.44 -1.36
CA ILE A 41 1.83 16.01 -0.52
C ILE A 41 0.76 16.66 -1.42
N ASP A 42 1.20 17.38 -2.43
CA ASP A 42 0.34 18.02 -3.42
C ASP A 42 -0.46 17.00 -4.23
N PHE A 43 0.20 15.89 -4.62
CA PHE A 43 -0.48 14.75 -5.22
C PHE A 43 -1.55 14.16 -4.30
N LEU A 44 -1.28 14.03 -3.00
CA LEU A 44 -2.24 13.39 -2.08
C LEU A 44 -3.40 14.31 -1.72
N LEU A 45 -3.18 15.62 -1.60
CA LEU A 45 -4.13 16.55 -0.97
C LEU A 45 -4.77 17.59 -1.91
N HIS A 46 -4.08 18.02 -2.97
CA HIS A 46 -4.52 19.20 -3.75
C HIS A 46 -4.78 18.91 -5.22
N ASN A 47 -4.18 17.86 -5.77
CA ASN A 47 -4.47 17.44 -7.13
C ASN A 47 -5.90 16.84 -7.15
N HIS A 48 -6.72 17.21 -8.15
CA HIS A 48 -8.11 16.77 -8.29
C HIS A 48 -8.34 15.88 -9.53
N LEU A 49 -7.27 15.47 -10.22
CA LEU A 49 -7.36 14.57 -11.36
C LEU A 49 -7.95 13.20 -10.95
N PRO A 50 -8.78 12.57 -11.78
CA PRO A 50 -9.32 11.25 -11.48
C PRO A 50 -8.18 10.22 -11.45
N ILE A 51 -8.13 9.37 -10.43
CA ILE A 51 -7.13 8.30 -10.26
C ILE A 51 -7.84 6.95 -10.38
N LEU A 52 -7.26 6.01 -11.13
CA LEU A 52 -7.87 4.71 -11.39
C LEU A 52 -7.50 3.66 -10.36
N ASN A 53 -6.40 3.85 -9.61
CA ASN A 53 -6.03 2.94 -8.53
C ASN A 53 -7.18 2.78 -7.52
N GLN A 54 -7.56 1.53 -7.25
CA GLN A 54 -8.68 1.21 -6.35
C GLN A 54 -8.40 1.58 -4.89
N GLY A 55 -7.13 1.71 -4.49
CA GLY A 55 -6.71 2.29 -3.21
C GLY A 55 -6.73 3.82 -3.18
N GLY A 56 -7.30 4.45 -4.21
CA GLY A 56 -7.34 5.90 -4.38
C GLY A 56 -5.95 6.51 -4.58
N ARG A 57 -5.83 7.81 -4.24
CA ARG A 57 -4.56 8.55 -4.41
C ARG A 57 -3.44 8.00 -3.53
N LEU A 58 -3.76 7.64 -2.29
CA LEU A 58 -2.79 7.07 -1.36
C LEU A 58 -2.31 5.70 -1.86
N GLY A 59 -3.22 4.88 -2.40
CA GLY A 59 -2.88 3.59 -3.02
C GLY A 59 -1.99 3.76 -4.24
N ALA A 60 -2.33 4.70 -5.14
CA ALA A 60 -1.50 5.02 -6.30
C ALA A 60 -0.11 5.50 -5.90
N TYR A 61 -0.01 6.41 -4.93
CA TYR A 61 1.26 6.95 -4.46
C TYR A 61 2.15 5.87 -3.81
N LEU A 62 1.60 5.09 -2.87
CA LEU A 62 2.36 4.02 -2.21
C LEU A 62 2.78 2.94 -3.21
N SER A 63 1.89 2.56 -4.14
CA SER A 63 2.23 1.57 -5.15
C SER A 63 3.28 2.07 -6.13
N HIS A 64 3.21 3.34 -6.52
CA HIS A 64 4.25 3.98 -7.34
C HIS A 64 5.60 3.99 -6.61
N GLN A 65 5.64 4.37 -5.33
CA GLN A 65 6.89 4.36 -4.58
C GLN A 65 7.46 2.96 -4.37
N LEU A 66 6.62 1.99 -4.04
CA LEU A 66 7.08 0.64 -3.77
C LEU A 66 7.46 -0.10 -5.06
N ILE A 67 6.60 -0.08 -6.08
CA ILE A 67 6.79 -0.84 -7.33
C ILE A 67 7.69 -0.08 -8.31
N PHE A 68 7.37 1.17 -8.64
CA PHE A 68 8.08 1.88 -9.71
C PHE A 68 9.43 2.45 -9.27
N ASN A 69 9.49 3.11 -8.10
CA ASN A 69 10.75 3.68 -7.59
C ASN A 69 11.57 2.72 -6.71
N GLY A 70 10.96 1.62 -6.25
CA GLY A 70 11.54 0.74 -5.23
C GLY A 70 11.84 -0.67 -5.73
N PHE A 71 11.11 -1.63 -5.17
CA PHE A 71 11.37 -3.07 -5.25
C PHE A 71 10.70 -3.78 -6.43
N GLY A 72 9.93 -3.07 -7.25
CA GLY A 72 9.18 -3.70 -8.35
C GLY A 72 8.09 -4.65 -7.86
N ILE A 73 7.89 -5.76 -8.57
CA ILE A 73 6.91 -6.79 -8.20
C ILE A 73 7.23 -7.42 -6.83
N ALA A 74 8.48 -7.36 -6.36
CA ALA A 74 8.85 -7.87 -5.04
C ALA A 74 8.17 -7.12 -3.89
N SER A 75 7.60 -5.92 -4.12
CA SER A 75 6.84 -5.16 -3.12
C SER A 75 5.63 -5.89 -2.54
N PHE A 76 5.13 -6.93 -3.18
CA PHE A 76 4.06 -7.76 -2.62
C PHE A 76 4.47 -8.46 -1.30
N ILE A 77 5.77 -8.55 -1.01
CA ILE A 77 6.28 -9.05 0.29
C ILE A 77 5.76 -8.22 1.47
N PHE A 78 5.51 -6.92 1.28
CA PHE A 78 5.01 -6.06 2.35
C PHE A 78 3.59 -6.47 2.78
N ILE A 79 2.76 -6.99 1.88
CA ILE A 79 1.44 -7.52 2.21
C ILE A 79 1.58 -8.67 3.21
N ILE A 80 2.49 -9.61 2.93
CA ILE A 80 2.76 -10.77 3.77
C ILE A 80 3.33 -10.33 5.12
N LEU A 81 4.30 -9.42 5.10
CA LEU A 81 4.98 -8.93 6.30
C LEU A 81 4.01 -8.23 7.27
N PHE A 82 3.20 -7.29 6.78
CA PHE A 82 2.17 -6.64 7.61
C PHE A 82 1.06 -7.61 8.02
N GLY A 83 0.69 -8.56 7.16
CA GLY A 83 -0.26 -9.62 7.49
C GLY A 83 0.20 -10.51 8.65
N VAL A 84 1.43 -11.02 8.58
CA VAL A 84 2.05 -11.86 9.62
C VAL A 84 2.18 -11.08 10.93
N TRP A 85 2.66 -9.85 10.89
CA TRP A 85 2.75 -9.01 12.08
C TRP A 85 1.38 -8.71 12.68
N GLY A 86 0.39 -8.39 11.85
CA GLY A 86 -0.98 -8.14 12.28
C GLY A 86 -1.60 -9.36 12.96
N LEU A 87 -1.50 -10.54 12.35
CA LEU A 87 -2.01 -11.79 12.90
C LEU A 87 -1.33 -12.15 14.21
N ASN A 88 -0.01 -12.04 14.30
CA ASN A 88 0.74 -12.33 15.53
C ASN A 88 0.39 -11.38 16.69
N LEU A 89 -0.05 -10.15 16.41
CA LEU A 89 -0.50 -9.20 17.43
C LEU A 89 -1.95 -9.47 17.89
N LEU A 90 -2.80 -9.94 16.98
CA LEU A 90 -4.20 -10.28 17.25
C LEU A 90 -4.34 -11.59 18.04
N LEU A 91 -3.51 -12.58 17.70
CA LEU A 91 -3.58 -13.92 18.28
C LEU A 91 -2.99 -13.96 19.70
N PRO A 92 -3.54 -14.82 20.59
CA PRO A 92 -3.06 -14.95 21.96
C PRO A 92 -1.67 -15.60 22.06
N ARG A 93 -1.25 -16.36 21.04
CA ARG A 93 0.09 -16.93 20.90
C ARG A 93 0.67 -16.52 19.54
N ARG A 94 1.98 -16.26 19.46
CA ARG A 94 2.65 -16.11 18.16
C ARG A 94 2.65 -17.46 17.47
N ILE A 95 2.11 -17.51 16.25
CA ILE A 95 1.94 -18.77 15.50
C ILE A 95 2.72 -18.72 14.19
N LEU A 96 2.90 -17.53 13.62
CA LEU A 96 3.63 -17.35 12.38
C LEU A 96 5.03 -16.81 12.68
N PRO A 97 6.09 -17.33 12.05
CA PRO A 97 7.42 -16.74 12.17
C PRO A 97 7.38 -15.31 11.60
N ALA A 98 7.69 -14.34 12.46
CA ALA A 98 8.07 -13.00 12.01
C ALA A 98 9.59 -13.03 11.93
N ALA A 99 10.13 -12.74 10.73
CA ALA A 99 11.57 -12.68 10.47
C ALA A 99 12.31 -11.79 11.48
#